data_AF-A0A0S8CG59-F1
#
_entry.id   AF-A0A0S8CG59-F1
#
_cell.length_a   1.000
_cell.length_b   1.000
_cell.length_c   1.000
_cell.angle_alpha   90.00
_cell.angle_beta   90.00
_cell.angle_gamma   90.00
#
_symmetry.space_group_name_H-M   'P 1'
#
loop_
_entity.id
_entity.type
_entity.pdbx_description
1 polymer ?
#
loop_
_entity_poly.entity_id
_entity_poly.type
_entity_poly.pdbx_seq_one_letter_code
_entity_poly.pdbx_strand_id
1 'polypeptide(L)'
;MKKLGEYLIENDICNESLLDNALQEQEQLQSQGIFKPLGSVLIDSHDISPQDVDKAICLMHLNVLSRSVFFQNITKETLLKTLDGAQFRIVPEDSVIFNQGQEPESFFIVISGNVKIFKTSADGQESIVASSRTSRIPPLPKPQHQRVCLLFQKKNSTT
;
A
#
# COMPACT_ATOMS: atom_id res chain seq x y z
N MET A 1 5.43 10.77 0.52
CA MET A 1 4.06 10.30 0.84
C MET A 1 4.00 10.24 2.35
N LYS A 2 2.93 10.73 2.98
CA LYS A 2 2.80 10.65 4.43
C LYS A 2 2.68 9.18 4.85
N LYS A 3 3.29 8.80 5.96
CA LYS A 3 3.22 7.47 6.57
C LYS A 3 1.94 7.32 7.38
N LEU A 4 1.55 6.08 7.69
CA LEU A 4 0.38 5.80 8.54
C LEU A 4 0.43 6.58 9.87
N GLY A 5 1.60 6.66 10.51
CA GLY A 5 1.79 7.44 11.75
C GLY A 5 1.43 8.93 11.62
N GLU A 6 1.78 9.56 10.48
CA GLU A 6 1.42 10.95 10.23
C GLU A 6 -0.10 11.13 10.08
N TYR A 7 -0.79 10.17 9.46
CA TYR A 7 -2.27 10.21 9.39
C TYR A 7 -2.93 10.02 10.75
N LEU A 8 -2.34 9.20 11.62
CA LEU A 8 -2.86 8.98 12.97
C LEU A 8 -2.72 10.25 13.84
N ILE A 9 -1.59 10.95 13.74
CA ILE A 9 -1.36 12.21 14.47
C ILE A 9 -2.24 13.33 13.92
N GLU A 10 -2.25 13.55 12.60
CA GLU A 10 -2.97 14.67 11.98
C GLU A 10 -4.49 14.61 12.13
N ASN A 11 -5.04 13.45 12.50
CA ASN A 11 -6.47 13.25 12.70
C ASN A 11 -6.84 13.06 14.18
N ASP A 12 -5.94 13.43 15.11
CA ASP A 12 -6.12 13.34 16.57
C ASP A 12 -6.47 11.91 17.04
N ILE A 13 -6.04 10.89 16.30
CA ILE A 13 -6.26 9.47 16.63
C ILE A 13 -5.16 8.99 17.60
N CYS A 14 -3.95 9.50 17.43
CA CYS A 14 -2.76 9.10 18.17
C CYS A 14 -1.92 10.34 18.49
N ASN A 15 -1.21 10.34 19.61
CA ASN A 15 -0.22 11.36 19.91
C ASN A 15 1.21 10.88 19.56
N GLU A 16 2.16 11.80 19.50
CA GLU A 16 3.55 11.49 19.14
C GLU A 16 4.20 10.46 20.07
N SER A 17 4.03 10.61 21.39
CA SER A 17 4.62 9.67 22.36
C SER A 17 4.11 8.24 22.18
N LEU A 18 2.82 8.10 21.85
CA LEU A 18 2.21 6.80 21.65
C LEU A 18 2.67 6.15 20.35
N LEU A 19 2.76 6.95 19.29
CA LEU A 19 3.33 6.51 18.03
C LEU A 19 4.78 6.03 18.20
N ASP A 20 5.59 6.77 18.95
CA ASP A 20 6.99 6.42 19.20
C ASP A 20 7.12 5.12 19.99
N ASN A 21 6.30 4.93 21.04
CA ASN A 21 6.27 3.69 21.80
C ASN A 21 5.90 2.48 20.92
N ALA A 22 4.87 2.63 20.08
CA ALA A 22 4.42 1.57 19.18
C ALA A 22 5.46 1.26 18.09
N LEU A 23 6.19 2.26 17.60
CA LEU A 23 7.29 2.07 16.67
C LEU A 23 8.46 1.32 17.33
N GLN A 24 8.78 1.64 18.58
CA GLN A 24 9.80 0.92 19.36
C GLN A 24 9.41 -0.54 19.60
N GLU A 25 8.15 -0.81 19.99
CA GLU A 25 7.67 -2.18 20.17
C GLU A 25 7.70 -2.96 18.85
N GLN A 26 7.28 -2.32 17.75
CA GLN A 26 7.36 -2.93 16.42
C GLN A 26 8.80 -3.28 16.05
N GLU A 27 9.77 -2.39 16.31
CA GLU A 27 11.19 -2.63 16.05
C GLU A 27 11.75 -3.75 16.94
N GLN A 28 11.31 -3.83 18.20
CA GLN A 28 11.69 -4.91 19.11
C GLN A 28 11.18 -6.27 18.62
N LEU A 29 9.89 -6.39 18.28
CA LEU A 29 9.31 -7.62 17.74
C LEU A 29 10.01 -8.03 16.43
N GLN A 30 10.32 -7.04 15.61
CA GLN A 30 11.06 -7.23 14.37
C GLN A 30 12.48 -7.75 14.59
N SER A 31 13.19 -7.25 15.61
CA SER A 31 14.51 -7.78 15.99
C SER A 31 14.48 -9.25 16.42
N GLN A 32 13.31 -9.72 16.86
CA GLN A 32 13.04 -11.11 17.23
C GLN A 32 12.52 -11.96 16.05
N GLY A 33 12.47 -11.40 14.83
CA GLY A 33 11.96 -12.07 13.63
C GLY A 33 10.43 -12.14 13.54
N ILE A 34 9.72 -11.42 14.41
CA ILE A 34 8.25 -11.37 14.41
C ILE A 34 7.80 -10.13 13.66
N PHE A 35 7.09 -10.33 12.55
CA PHE A 35 6.46 -9.23 11.84
C PHE A 35 5.07 -8.95 12.43
N LYS A 36 4.88 -7.72 12.91
CA LYS A 36 3.58 -7.20 13.35
C LYS A 36 3.32 -5.82 12.73
N PRO A 37 2.22 -5.61 11.99
CA PRO A 37 1.89 -4.31 11.42
C PRO A 37 1.71 -3.25 12.51
N LEU A 38 2.08 -1.99 12.22
CA LEU A 38 2.02 -0.90 13.20
C LEU A 38 0.60 -0.70 13.73
N GLY A 39 -0.41 -0.80 12.87
CA GLY A 39 -1.81 -0.74 13.27
C GLY A 39 -2.18 -1.81 14.30
N SER A 40 -1.69 -3.04 14.15
CA SER A 40 -1.92 -4.12 15.11
C SER A 40 -1.19 -3.89 16.44
N VAL A 41 0.02 -3.32 16.40
CA VAL A 41 0.74 -2.93 17.63
C VAL A 41 -0.04 -1.87 18.39
N LEU A 42 -0.54 -0.84 17.69
CA LEU A 42 -1.34 0.24 18.26
C LEU A 42 -2.69 -0.22 18.82
N ILE A 43 -3.31 -1.24 18.21
CA ILE A 43 -4.55 -1.85 18.73
C ILE A 43 -4.26 -2.65 19.99
N ASP A 44 -3.18 -3.43 19.99
CA ASP A 44 -2.83 -4.32 21.10
C ASP A 44 -2.36 -3.54 22.34
N SER A 45 -1.80 -2.34 22.17
CA SER A 45 -1.52 -1.43 23.28
C SER A 45 -2.79 -0.85 23.93
N HIS A 46 -3.99 -1.19 23.41
CA HIS A 46 -5.33 -0.78 23.87
C HIS A 46 -5.65 0.71 23.77
N ASP A 47 -4.82 1.50 23.09
CA ASP A 47 -4.98 2.95 23.03
C ASP A 47 -5.67 3.45 21.75
N ILE A 48 -5.83 2.58 20.73
CA ILE A 48 -6.46 2.93 19.45
C ILE A 48 -7.43 1.83 19.04
N SER A 49 -8.63 2.22 18.62
CA SER A 49 -9.61 1.26 18.12
C SER A 49 -9.24 0.76 16.70
N PRO A 50 -9.63 -0.48 16.33
CA PRO A 50 -9.46 -0.97 14.96
C PRO A 50 -10.11 -0.04 13.91
N GLN A 51 -11.23 0.58 14.26
CA GLN A 51 -11.97 1.49 13.39
C GLN A 51 -11.19 2.77 13.07
N ASP A 52 -10.42 3.27 14.04
CA ASP A 52 -9.59 4.46 13.84
C ASP A 52 -8.36 4.15 12.98
N VAL A 53 -7.77 2.96 13.16
CA VAL A 53 -6.69 2.48 12.28
C VAL A 53 -7.20 2.34 10.84
N ASP A 54 -8.37 1.74 10.65
CA ASP A 54 -8.99 1.59 9.33
C ASP A 54 -9.28 2.94 8.68
N LYS A 55 -9.78 3.91 9.46
CA LYS A 55 -9.99 5.28 9.00
C LYS A 55 -8.68 5.95 8.54
N ALA A 56 -7.60 5.81 9.31
CA ALA A 56 -6.30 6.36 8.94
C ALA A 56 -5.73 5.70 7.66
N ILE A 57 -5.88 4.38 7.52
CA ILE A 57 -5.50 3.63 6.32
C ILE A 57 -6.32 4.09 5.11
N CYS A 58 -7.63 4.27 5.26
CA CYS A 58 -8.52 4.77 4.21
C CYS A 58 -8.11 6.16 3.73
N LEU A 59 -7.81 7.08 4.65
CA LEU A 59 -7.31 8.43 4.33
C LEU A 59 -5.96 8.40 3.60
N MET A 60 -5.06 7.51 4.01
CA MET A 60 -3.78 7.29 3.33
C MET A 60 -4.01 6.82 1.88
N HIS A 61 -4.86 5.82 1.66
CA HIS A 61 -5.15 5.31 0.32
C HIS A 61 -5.85 6.35 -0.56
N LEU A 62 -6.77 7.12 0.00
CA LEU A 62 -7.42 8.24 -0.68
C LEU A 62 -6.38 9.28 -1.15
N ASN A 63 -5.36 9.57 -0.33
CA ASN A 63 -4.28 10.46 -0.73
C ASN A 63 -3.43 9.91 -1.87
N VAL A 64 -3.18 8.60 -1.89
CA VAL A 64 -2.47 7.95 -3.01
C VAL A 64 -3.26 8.10 -4.30
N LEU A 65 -4.57 7.82 -4.25
CA LEU A 65 -5.44 7.96 -5.42
C LEU A 65 -5.52 9.41 -5.91
N SER A 66 -5.79 10.37 -5.01
CA SER A 66 -5.99 11.77 -5.41
C SER A 66 -4.76 12.43 -6.03
N ARG A 67 -3.56 11.88 -5.77
CA ARG A 67 -2.30 12.35 -6.35
C ARG A 67 -2.01 11.76 -7.72
N SER A 68 -2.67 10.67 -8.10
CA SER A 68 -2.47 10.03 -9.38
C SER A 68 -3.10 10.88 -10.50
N VAL A 69 -2.38 11.05 -11.60
CA VAL A 69 -2.87 11.81 -12.77
C VAL A 69 -4.17 11.24 -13.34
N PHE A 70 -4.42 9.94 -13.13
CA PHE A 70 -5.65 9.27 -13.57
C PHE A 70 -6.90 9.71 -12.79
N PHE A 71 -6.75 10.34 -11.61
CA PHE A 71 -7.84 10.62 -10.68
C PHE A 71 -8.02 12.11 -10.34
N GLN A 72 -7.27 13.01 -10.98
CA GLN A 72 -7.29 14.45 -10.65
C GLN A 72 -8.67 15.12 -10.80
N ASN A 73 -9.51 14.59 -11.69
CA ASN A 73 -10.85 15.13 -11.96
C ASN A 73 -11.97 14.30 -11.33
N ILE A 74 -11.65 13.38 -10.41
CA ILE A 74 -12.62 12.52 -9.74
C ILE A 74 -12.91 13.09 -8.35
N THR A 75 -14.19 13.23 -8.01
CA THR A 75 -14.62 13.77 -6.71
C THR A 75 -14.20 12.85 -5.57
N LYS A 76 -13.99 13.43 -4.38
CA LYS A 76 -13.64 12.67 -3.16
C LYS A 76 -14.64 11.54 -2.88
N GLU A 77 -15.93 11.78 -3.07
CA GLU A 77 -16.97 10.76 -2.88
C GLU A 77 -16.79 9.57 -3.84
N THR A 78 -16.53 9.83 -5.12
CA THR A 78 -16.28 8.78 -6.12
C THR A 78 -14.98 8.03 -5.84
N LEU A 79 -13.94 8.70 -5.33
CA LEU A 79 -12.72 8.06 -4.87
C LEU A 79 -12.95 7.15 -3.66
N LEU A 80 -13.82 7.55 -2.73
CA LEU A 80 -14.19 6.70 -1.60
C LEU A 80 -14.96 5.45 -2.04
N LYS A 81 -15.94 5.59 -2.96
CA LYS A 81 -16.63 4.44 -3.58
C LYS A 81 -15.69 3.54 -4.36
N THR A 82 -14.68 4.14 -4.97
CA THR A 82 -13.61 3.42 -5.66
C THR A 82 -12.77 2.57 -4.69
N LEU A 83 -12.42 3.12 -3.53
CA LEU A 83 -11.67 2.40 -2.50
C LEU A 83 -12.48 1.24 -1.90
N ASP A 84 -13.80 1.39 -1.78
CA ASP A 84 -14.71 0.35 -1.28
C ASP A 84 -14.68 -0.92 -2.15
N GLY A 85 -14.54 -0.76 -3.47
CA GLY A 85 -14.39 -1.87 -4.41
C GLY A 85 -12.95 -2.31 -4.68
N ALA A 86 -11.95 -1.66 -4.08
CA ALA A 86 -10.55 -1.93 -4.36
C ALA A 86 -10.04 -3.14 -3.59
N GLN A 87 -9.21 -3.97 -4.23
CA GLN A 87 -8.52 -5.05 -3.54
C GLN A 87 -7.08 -4.63 -3.19
N PHE A 88 -6.70 -4.93 -1.95
CA PHE A 88 -5.35 -4.73 -1.43
C PHE A 88 -4.58 -6.04 -1.51
N ARG A 89 -3.49 -6.05 -2.31
CA ARG A 89 -2.65 -7.21 -2.50
C ARG A 89 -1.24 -6.96 -1.99
N ILE A 90 -0.71 -7.91 -1.22
CA ILE A 90 0.69 -7.92 -0.85
C ILE A 90 1.40 -8.91 -1.77
N VAL A 91 2.50 -8.48 -2.37
CA VAL A 91 3.25 -9.27 -3.35
C VAL A 91 4.64 -9.58 -2.80
N PRO A 92 5.13 -10.82 -2.84
CA PRO A 92 6.50 -11.12 -2.42
C PRO A 92 7.54 -10.38 -3.26
N GLU A 93 8.74 -10.26 -2.70
CA GLU A 93 9.89 -9.80 -3.49
C GLU A 93 10.12 -10.74 -4.70
N ASP A 94 10.62 -10.18 -5.79
CA ASP A 94 10.93 -10.89 -7.04
C ASP A 94 9.73 -11.63 -7.69
N SER A 95 8.51 -11.33 -7.26
CA SER A 95 7.29 -11.88 -7.86
C SER A 95 6.80 -11.03 -9.03
N VAL A 96 6.35 -11.71 -10.08
CA VAL A 96 5.72 -11.08 -11.24
C VAL A 96 4.26 -10.72 -10.91
N ILE A 97 3.88 -9.46 -11.17
CA ILE A 97 2.50 -8.98 -10.94
C ILE A 97 1.60 -9.33 -12.13
N PHE A 98 2.08 -9.07 -13.35
CA PHE A 98 1.45 -9.43 -14.62
C PHE A 98 2.50 -9.51 -15.73
N ASN A 99 2.18 -10.22 -16.82
CA ASN A 99 3.09 -10.43 -17.95
C ASN A 99 2.72 -9.57 -19.18
N GLN A 100 3.73 -9.25 -20.00
CA GLN A 100 3.50 -8.61 -21.30
C GLN A 100 2.65 -9.51 -22.20
N GLY A 101 1.61 -8.94 -22.82
CA GLY A 101 0.69 -9.67 -23.70
C GLY A 101 -0.43 -10.43 -22.97
N GLN A 102 -0.44 -10.43 -21.63
CA GLN A 102 -1.58 -10.94 -20.86
C GLN A 102 -2.79 -10.02 -21.05
N GLU A 103 -3.99 -10.61 -21.11
CA GLU A 103 -5.24 -9.84 -21.19
C GLU A 103 -5.38 -8.93 -19.96
N PRO A 104 -5.67 -7.63 -20.14
CA PRO A 104 -5.74 -6.70 -19.02
C PRO A 104 -7.05 -6.88 -18.24
N GLU A 105 -6.97 -7.57 -17.10
CA GLU A 105 -8.12 -7.76 -16.21
C GLU A 105 -8.26 -6.64 -15.17
N SER A 106 -7.16 -5.92 -14.89
CA SER A 106 -7.11 -4.92 -13.83
C SER A 106 -6.00 -3.91 -14.03
N PHE A 107 -6.10 -2.76 -13.37
CA PHE A 107 -4.97 -1.84 -13.21
C PHE A 107 -4.49 -1.80 -11.77
N PHE A 108 -3.21 -1.45 -11.61
CA PHE A 108 -2.48 -1.45 -10.34
C PHE A 108 -1.97 -0.04 -10.01
N ILE A 109 -2.08 0.36 -8.75
CA ILE A 109 -1.32 1.50 -8.21
C ILE A 109 -0.34 0.94 -7.16
N VAL A 110 0.84 1.55 -7.03
CA VAL A 110 1.83 1.13 -6.03
C VAL A 110 1.68 2.03 -4.81
N ILE A 111 1.20 1.48 -3.69
CA ILE A 111 1.13 2.20 -2.41
C ILE A 111 2.50 2.20 -1.72
N SER A 112 3.21 1.07 -1.72
CA SER A 112 4.48 0.94 -0.99
C SER A 112 5.43 -0.09 -1.61
N GLY A 113 6.69 0.27 -1.80
CA GLY A 113 7.73 -0.62 -2.33
C GLY A 113 8.20 -0.20 -3.72
N ASN A 114 8.88 -1.13 -4.38
CA ASN A 114 9.54 -0.89 -5.66
C ASN A 114 9.04 -1.86 -6.71
N VAL A 115 8.74 -1.35 -7.90
CA VAL A 115 8.39 -2.17 -9.05
C VAL A 115 9.31 -1.83 -10.22
N LYS A 116 9.65 -2.86 -10.99
CA LYS A 116 10.39 -2.74 -12.24
C LYS A 116 9.47 -3.18 -13.37
N ILE A 117 9.47 -2.42 -14.45
CA ILE A 117 8.77 -2.77 -15.68
C ILE A 117 9.82 -3.25 -16.67
N PHE A 118 9.64 -4.49 -17.12
CA PHE A 118 10.47 -5.10 -18.13
C PHE A 118 9.71 -5.14 -19.45
N LYS A 119 10.44 -4.97 -20.55
CA LYS A 119 9.94 -5.23 -21.90
C LYS A 119 10.73 -6.38 -22.48
N THR A 120 10.01 -7.40 -22.95
CA THR A 120 10.59 -8.53 -23.67
C THR A 120 10.53 -8.23 -25.17
N SER A 121 11.69 -8.22 -25.80
CA SER A 121 11.86 -8.04 -27.24
C SER A 121 11.45 -9.30 -28.01
N ALA A 122 11.29 -9.20 -29.34
CA ALA A 122 10.89 -10.32 -30.20
C ALA A 122 11.89 -11.49 -30.19
N ASP A 123 13.15 -11.22 -29.82
CA ASP A 123 14.24 -12.19 -29.64
C ASP A 123 14.31 -12.79 -28.22
N GLY A 124 13.38 -12.42 -27.34
CA GLY A 124 13.30 -12.91 -25.96
C GLY A 124 14.19 -12.17 -24.96
N GLN A 125 14.91 -11.11 -25.36
CA GLN A 125 15.71 -10.33 -24.42
C GLN A 125 14.86 -9.38 -23.58
N GLU A 126 15.11 -9.36 -22.27
CA GLU A 126 14.46 -8.44 -21.34
C GLU A 126 15.26 -7.16 -21.15
N SER A 127 14.57 -6.03 -21.18
CA SER A 127 15.14 -4.72 -20.88
C SER A 127 14.29 -3.98 -19.85
N ILE A 128 14.93 -3.32 -18.88
CA ILE A 128 14.21 -2.47 -17.92
C ILE A 128 13.80 -1.19 -18.64
N VAL A 129 12.50 -0.96 -18.75
CA VAL A 129 11.95 0.24 -19.41
C VAL A 129 11.53 1.32 -18.43
N ALA A 130 11.19 0.93 -17.21
CA ALA A 130 10.86 1.86 -16.14
C ALA A 130 11.06 1.21 -14.76
N SER A 131 11.26 2.05 -13.75
CA SER A 131 11.16 1.64 -12.35
C SER A 131 10.37 2.68 -11.57
N SER A 132 9.50 2.23 -10.67
CA SER A 132 8.77 3.11 -9.75
C SER A 132 9.17 2.78 -8.32
N ARG A 133 9.51 3.83 -7.58
CA ARG A 133 9.88 3.77 -6.16
C ARG A 133 8.97 4.71 -5.40
N THR A 134 8.21 4.16 -4.46
CA THR A 134 7.52 4.99 -3.48
C THR A 134 8.49 5.31 -2.33
N SER A 135 8.46 6.55 -1.82
CA SER A 135 9.45 7.04 -0.84
C SER A 135 9.64 6.08 0.35
N ARG A 136 10.90 5.97 0.82
CA ARG A 136 11.40 5.07 1.87
C ARG A 136 10.46 4.94 3.07
N ILE A 137 9.64 3.89 3.06
CA ILE A 137 9.33 3.15 4.27
C ILE A 137 10.62 2.39 4.62
N PRO A 138 11.11 2.41 5.88
CA PRO A 138 12.28 1.62 6.25
C PRO A 138 12.05 0.17 5.80
N PRO A 139 13.05 -0.50 5.21
CA PRO A 139 12.91 -1.89 4.79
C PRO A 139 12.55 -2.72 6.03
N LEU A 140 11.32 -3.21 6.06
CA LEU A 140 10.93 -4.30 6.97
C LEU A 140 11.86 -5.49 6.64
N PRO A 141 12.62 -6.05 7.61
CA PRO A 141 13.32 -7.30 7.40
C PRO A 141 12.29 -8.40 7.15
N LYS A 142 12.66 -9.28 6.22
CA LYS A 142 11.92 -10.41 5.65
C LYS A 142 11.20 -11.26 6.74
N PRO A 143 10.06 -11.91 6.40
CA PRO A 143 9.86 -12.65 5.16
C PRO A 143 9.14 -11.85 4.07
N GLN A 144 9.90 -11.56 3.02
CA GLN A 144 9.49 -11.42 1.62
C GLN A 144 8.10 -10.83 1.31
N HIS A 145 7.83 -9.54 1.52
CA HIS A 145 6.61 -8.92 0.98
C HIS A 145 6.76 -7.41 0.72
N GLN A 146 6.93 -7.00 -0.54
CA GLN A 146 6.84 -5.59 -0.97
C GLN A 146 5.39 -5.27 -1.39
N ARG A 147 4.80 -4.22 -0.81
CA ARG A 147 3.34 -3.96 -0.86
C ARG A 147 2.87 -3.25 -2.15
N VAL A 148 2.69 -3.98 -3.23
CA VAL A 148 2.05 -3.44 -4.45
C VAL A 148 0.53 -3.51 -4.36
N CYS A 149 -0.13 -2.42 -3.97
CA CYS A 149 -1.59 -2.37 -3.76
C CYS A 149 -2.30 -1.31 -4.61
N LEU A 150 -3.16 -1.73 -5.54
CA LEU A 150 -4.50 -1.15 -5.80
C LEU A 150 -5.05 -1.84 -7.05
N LEU A 151 -5.85 -2.88 -6.87
CA LEU A 151 -6.53 -3.55 -7.97
C LEU A 151 -7.87 -2.85 -8.25
N PHE A 152 -8.10 -2.49 -9.51
CA PHE A 152 -9.45 -2.22 -10.00
C PHE A 152 -9.85 -3.32 -10.96
N GLN A 153 -10.84 -4.12 -10.58
CA GLN A 153 -11.50 -5.00 -11.54
C GLN A 153 -12.63 -4.25 -12.24
N LYS A 154 -12.65 -4.35 -13.57
CA LYS A 154 -13.86 -4.05 -14.33
C LYS A 154 -14.93 -5.03 -13.84
N LYS A 155 -15.98 -4.54 -13.19
CA LYS A 155 -17.20 -5.35 -13.00
C LYS A 155 -17.67 -5.72 -14.40
N ASN A 156 -17.60 -7.00 -14.76
CA ASN A 156 -18.40 -7.51 -15.86
C ASN A 156 -19.85 -7.32 -15.43
N SER A 157 -20.51 -6.30 -15.99
CA SER A 157 -21.95 -6.17 -15.93
C SER A 157 -22.51 -7.42 -16.57
N THR A 158 -22.92 -8.38 -15.74
CA THR A 158 -23.64 -9.55 -16.22
C THR A 158 -25.11 -9.17 -16.06
N THR A 159 -25.78 -9.08 -17.22
CA THR A 159 -27.21 -8.81 -17.47
C THR A 159 -27.73 -7.40 -17.24
#